data_AF-A0AAP1WES8-F1
#
_entry.id   AF-A0AAP1WES8-F1
#
_cell.length_a   1.000
_cell.length_b   1.000
_cell.length_c   1.000
_cell.angle_alpha   90.00
_cell.angle_beta   90.00
_cell.angle_gamma   90.00
#
_symmetry.space_group_name_H-M   'P 1'
#
loop_
_entity.id
_entity.type
_entity.pdbx_description
1 polymer ?
#
loop_
_entity_poly.entity_id
_entity_poly.type
_entity_poly.pdbx_seq_one_letter_code
_entity_poly.pdbx_strand_id
1 'polypeptide(L)'
;GSTSEASEQNAIALGQGSIASKVNSIALGSNSLSSGENAIALGEGSAAGGNNSLAFGSQSRTNGNDSVAIGVGAAAATDNSVAIGAGSTTNASNTVSVGNSATKRKIVNMAAGEIKENSTDAINGSQLYTISDSVARRLGGGADVGSDGTVTAVSYALRHGTYNNVGEALSGIDNNT
;
A
#
# COMPACT_ATOMS: atom_id res chain seq x y z
N GLY A 1 3.17 16.90 31.91
CA GLY A 1 4.53 17.21 32.38
C GLY A 1 4.61 18.69 32.65
N SER A 2 5.80 19.28 32.76
CA SER A 2 5.87 20.76 32.71
C SER A 2 5.25 21.23 31.38
N THR A 3 4.37 22.23 31.42
CA THR A 3 3.71 22.82 30.23
C THR A 3 2.84 21.88 29.38
N SER A 4 2.29 20.79 29.92
CA SER A 4 1.22 20.04 29.21
C SER A 4 -0.11 20.79 29.25
N GLU A 5 -0.81 20.87 28.13
CA GLU A 5 -2.07 21.59 27.99
C GLU A 5 -3.16 20.70 27.39
N ALA A 6 -4.27 20.53 28.11
CA ALA A 6 -5.50 19.93 27.63
C ALA A 6 -6.60 21.00 27.66
N SER A 7 -6.88 21.61 26.50
CA SER A 7 -7.60 22.89 26.41
C SER A 7 -9.12 22.73 26.37
N GLU A 8 -9.63 21.57 25.97
CA GLU A 8 -11.05 21.33 25.67
C GLU A 8 -11.62 20.13 26.44
N GLN A 9 -12.94 19.93 26.35
CA GLN A 9 -13.64 18.84 27.04
C GLN A 9 -13.04 17.47 26.70
N ASN A 10 -12.82 16.65 27.73
CA ASN A 10 -12.25 15.30 27.66
C ASN A 10 -10.85 15.22 27.03
N ALA A 11 -10.17 16.35 26.81
CA ALA A 11 -8.82 16.34 26.27
C ALA A 11 -7.84 15.73 27.28
N ILE A 12 -6.85 14.97 26.79
CA ILE A 12 -5.80 14.37 27.61
C ILE A 12 -4.45 14.78 27.04
N ALA A 13 -3.63 15.44 27.87
CA ALA A 13 -2.27 15.84 27.50
C ALA A 13 -1.25 15.30 28.51
N LEU A 14 -0.34 14.44 28.07
CA LEU A 14 0.70 13.84 28.91
C LEU A 14 2.07 13.90 28.23
N GLY A 15 2.88 14.86 28.66
CA GLY A 15 4.27 15.04 28.22
C GLY A 15 4.77 16.41 28.64
N GLN A 16 6.05 16.73 28.42
CA GLN A 16 6.48 18.12 28.49
C GLN A 16 6.05 18.80 27.18
N GLY A 17 5.33 19.92 27.26
CA GLY A 17 4.86 20.64 26.06
C GLY A 17 3.84 19.89 25.20
N SER A 18 3.23 18.81 25.70
CA SER A 18 2.14 18.11 25.00
C SER A 18 0.88 18.99 24.96
N ILE A 19 0.24 19.13 23.80
CA ILE A 19 -0.96 19.96 23.61
C ILE A 19 -2.07 19.11 23.02
N ALA A 20 -3.21 19.04 23.71
CA ALA A 20 -4.46 18.47 23.23
C ALA A 20 -5.51 19.60 23.19
N SER A 21 -5.70 20.21 22.02
CA SER A 21 -6.41 21.50 21.88
C SER A 21 -7.85 21.41 21.37
N LYS A 22 -8.39 20.18 21.19
CA LYS A 22 -9.77 19.95 20.73
C LYS A 22 -10.53 18.98 21.62
N VAL A 23 -11.86 18.99 21.50
CA VAL A 23 -12.74 18.08 22.24
C VAL A 23 -12.32 16.62 21.95
N ASN A 24 -12.25 15.82 23.02
CA ASN A 24 -11.84 14.41 23.02
C ASN A 24 -10.43 14.14 22.45
N SER A 25 -9.60 15.17 22.26
CA SER A 25 -8.25 15.01 21.71
C SER A 25 -7.28 14.42 22.75
N ILE A 26 -6.37 13.56 22.29
CA ILE A 26 -5.37 12.91 23.15
C ILE A 26 -3.97 13.21 22.60
N ALA A 27 -3.07 13.74 23.43
CA ALA A 27 -1.68 14.01 23.10
C ALA A 27 -0.76 13.40 24.17
N LEU A 28 -0.10 12.28 23.85
CA LEU A 28 0.83 11.60 24.76
C LEU A 28 2.24 11.57 24.16
N GLY A 29 3.17 12.28 24.79
CA GLY A 29 4.56 12.42 24.33
C GLY A 29 5.10 13.83 24.54
N SER A 30 6.42 13.99 24.64
CA SER A 30 7.02 15.32 24.69
C SER A 30 6.72 16.06 23.39
N ASN A 31 6.22 17.29 23.47
CA ASN A 31 5.84 18.12 22.31
C ASN A 31 4.84 17.46 21.34
N SER A 32 4.07 16.45 21.78
CA SER A 32 2.99 15.89 20.96
C SER A 32 1.87 16.91 20.82
N LEU A 33 1.30 17.04 19.63
CA LEU A 33 0.20 17.96 19.33
C LEU A 33 -1.00 17.20 18.78
N SER A 34 -2.11 17.23 19.49
CA SER A 34 -3.41 16.80 18.96
C SER A 34 -4.31 18.02 18.81
N SER A 35 -4.58 18.41 17.56
CA SER A 35 -5.29 19.64 17.21
C SER A 35 -6.53 19.43 16.33
N GLY A 36 -6.84 18.18 15.99
CA GLY A 36 -8.13 17.77 15.41
C GLY A 36 -9.11 17.32 16.49
N GLU A 37 -10.40 17.48 16.26
CA GLU A 37 -11.43 16.91 17.14
C GLU A 37 -11.34 15.37 17.13
N ASN A 38 -11.47 14.73 18.30
CA ASN A 38 -11.29 13.28 18.48
C ASN A 38 -9.92 12.73 18.02
N ALA A 39 -8.93 13.60 17.78
CA ALA A 39 -7.63 13.18 17.25
C ALA A 39 -6.70 12.63 18.34
N ILE A 40 -5.82 11.72 17.96
CA ILE A 40 -4.90 11.04 18.87
C ILE A 40 -3.46 11.17 18.35
N ALA A 41 -2.59 11.84 19.11
CA ALA A 41 -1.16 11.98 18.85
C ALA A 41 -0.37 11.24 19.94
N LEU A 42 0.41 10.22 19.54
CA LEU A 42 1.13 9.31 20.43
C LEU A 42 2.60 9.22 20.00
N GLY A 43 3.48 9.90 20.71
CA GLY A 43 4.91 9.92 20.44
C GLY A 43 5.53 11.30 20.65
N GLU A 44 6.85 11.34 20.80
CA GLU A 44 7.58 12.61 20.84
C GLU A 44 7.44 13.35 19.51
N GLY A 45 6.98 14.61 19.56
CA GLY A 45 6.76 15.44 18.38
C GLY A 45 5.69 14.94 17.40
N SER A 46 4.87 13.94 17.77
CA SER A 46 3.76 13.47 16.91
C SER A 46 2.69 14.54 16.78
N ALA A 47 2.09 14.69 15.60
CA ALA A 47 1.08 15.73 15.33
C ALA A 47 -0.18 15.15 14.67
N ALA A 48 -1.31 15.13 15.38
CA ALA A 48 -2.60 14.73 14.85
C ALA A 48 -3.48 15.96 14.58
N GLY A 49 -3.42 16.47 13.35
CA GLY A 49 -4.05 17.72 12.92
C GLY A 49 -5.43 17.57 12.28
N GLY A 50 -5.71 16.45 11.62
CA GLY A 50 -7.03 16.17 11.06
C GLY A 50 -8.03 15.70 12.12
N ASN A 51 -9.32 15.96 11.90
CA ASN A 51 -10.37 15.41 12.77
C ASN A 51 -10.39 13.88 12.68
N ASN A 52 -10.72 13.22 13.80
CA ASN A 52 -10.77 11.76 13.94
C ASN A 52 -9.45 11.04 13.55
N SER A 53 -8.33 11.76 13.54
CA SER A 53 -7.06 11.22 13.03
C SER A 53 -6.19 10.58 14.11
N LEU A 54 -5.30 9.67 13.71
CA LEU A 54 -4.35 8.99 14.60
C LEU A 54 -2.92 9.13 14.08
N ALA A 55 -2.06 9.82 14.83
CA ALA A 55 -0.62 9.88 14.61
C ALA A 55 0.11 9.07 15.71
N PHE A 56 0.63 7.89 15.37
CA PHE A 56 1.34 6.98 16.27
C PHE A 56 2.81 6.81 15.87
N GLY A 57 3.73 7.24 16.73
CA GLY A 57 5.19 7.19 16.56
C GLY A 57 5.83 8.58 16.66
N SER A 58 7.12 8.64 17.02
CA SER A 58 7.84 9.93 17.06
C SER A 58 7.79 10.62 15.70
N GLN A 59 7.48 11.92 15.71
CA GLN A 59 7.34 12.77 14.52
C GLN A 59 6.32 12.27 13.48
N SER A 60 5.43 11.33 13.85
CA SER A 60 4.31 10.92 13.00
C SER A 60 3.33 12.09 12.82
N ARG A 61 2.66 12.18 11.67
CA ARG A 61 1.80 13.31 11.33
C ARG A 61 0.55 12.87 10.59
N THR A 62 -0.61 13.37 11.00
CA THR A 62 -1.86 13.25 10.26
C THR A 62 -2.42 14.65 9.99
N ASN A 63 -2.58 15.03 8.72
CA ASN A 63 -3.21 16.31 8.34
C ASN A 63 -4.61 16.11 7.76
N GLY A 64 -4.88 14.94 7.16
CA GLY A 64 -6.19 14.63 6.62
C GLY A 64 -7.18 14.24 7.70
N ASN A 65 -8.46 14.54 7.49
CA ASN A 65 -9.54 14.02 8.34
C ASN A 65 -9.63 12.49 8.19
N ASP A 66 -10.01 11.80 9.27
CA ASP A 66 -10.14 10.34 9.33
C ASP A 66 -8.85 9.58 8.92
N SER A 67 -7.69 10.25 8.99
CA SER A 67 -6.41 9.69 8.55
C SER A 67 -5.62 9.04 9.68
N VAL A 68 -4.77 8.08 9.32
CA VAL A 68 -3.99 7.28 10.26
C VAL A 68 -2.54 7.21 9.81
N ALA A 69 -1.59 7.63 10.65
CA ALA A 69 -0.16 7.48 10.44
C ALA A 69 0.45 6.63 11.56
N ILE A 70 1.07 5.50 11.21
CA ILE A 70 1.68 4.56 12.17
C ILE A 70 3.15 4.34 11.79
N GLY A 71 4.06 4.83 12.62
CA GLY A 71 5.51 4.69 12.47
C GLY A 71 6.25 6.02 12.65
N VAL A 72 7.55 5.93 12.98
CA VAL A 72 8.40 7.12 13.13
C VAL A 72 8.43 7.91 11.81
N GLY A 73 8.05 9.18 11.87
CA GLY A 73 7.97 10.05 10.69
C GLY A 73 6.94 9.64 9.63
N ALA A 74 6.01 8.71 9.92
CA ALA A 74 4.92 8.40 9.01
C ALA A 74 4.00 9.63 8.86
N ALA A 75 3.52 9.91 7.64
CA ALA A 75 2.70 11.07 7.35
C ALA A 75 1.47 10.73 6.49
N ALA A 76 0.28 10.79 7.08
CA ALA A 76 -0.98 10.68 6.35
C ALA A 76 -1.52 12.10 6.05
N ALA A 77 -1.20 12.62 4.86
CA ALA A 77 -1.42 14.03 4.53
C ALA A 77 -2.81 14.34 3.98
N THR A 78 -3.55 13.30 3.56
CA THR A 78 -4.83 13.41 2.83
C THR A 78 -5.97 12.72 3.59
N ASP A 79 -7.21 13.12 3.30
CA ASP A 79 -8.39 12.60 3.99
C ASP A 79 -8.58 11.09 3.80
N ASN A 80 -9.06 10.41 4.84
CA ASN A 80 -9.33 8.98 4.85
C ASN A 80 -8.14 8.15 4.31
N SER A 81 -6.92 8.54 4.67
CA SER A 81 -5.69 7.87 4.21
C SER A 81 -4.92 7.24 5.36
N VAL A 82 -4.21 6.15 5.07
CA VAL A 82 -3.46 5.37 6.06
C VAL A 82 -2.02 5.24 5.62
N ALA A 83 -1.07 5.81 6.37
CA ALA A 83 0.37 5.63 6.20
C ALA A 83 0.90 4.62 7.23
N ILE A 84 1.42 3.46 6.77
CA ILE A 84 1.90 2.38 7.63
C ILE A 84 3.40 2.16 7.44
N GLY A 85 4.17 2.29 8.51
CA GLY A 85 5.61 2.09 8.55
C GLY A 85 6.40 3.40 8.62
N ALA A 86 7.64 3.31 9.12
CA ALA A 86 8.51 4.47 9.29
C ALA A 86 8.73 5.22 7.96
N GLY A 87 8.52 6.54 7.98
CA GLY A 87 8.63 7.41 6.81
C GLY A 87 7.62 7.16 5.68
N SER A 88 6.59 6.33 5.90
CA SER A 88 5.54 6.12 4.90
C SER A 88 4.72 7.40 4.71
N THR A 89 4.30 7.68 3.48
CA THR A 89 3.50 8.87 3.16
C THR A 89 2.32 8.52 2.26
N THR A 90 1.21 9.23 2.45
CA THR A 90 0.07 9.21 1.53
C THR A 90 0.06 10.48 0.68
N ASN A 91 -0.38 10.35 -0.57
CA ASN A 91 -0.47 11.45 -1.53
C ASN A 91 -1.85 11.55 -2.22
N ALA A 92 -2.82 10.75 -1.76
CA ALA A 92 -4.19 10.73 -2.27
C ALA A 92 -5.14 10.29 -1.17
N SER A 93 -6.36 10.85 -1.16
CA SER A 93 -7.41 10.44 -0.21
C SER A 93 -7.90 9.01 -0.50
N ASN A 94 -8.46 8.35 0.51
CA ASN A 94 -8.97 6.97 0.39
C ASN A 94 -7.90 5.94 -0.03
N THR A 95 -6.68 6.05 0.53
CA THR A 95 -5.56 5.15 0.18
C THR A 95 -4.86 4.60 1.41
N VAL A 96 -4.26 3.42 1.26
CA VAL A 96 -3.32 2.84 2.22
C VAL A 96 -1.94 2.80 1.58
N SER A 97 -0.96 3.46 2.19
CA SER A 97 0.44 3.46 1.76
C SER A 97 1.31 2.75 2.79
N VAL A 98 2.06 1.74 2.33
CA VAL A 98 3.05 1.01 3.13
C VAL A 98 4.47 1.53 2.91
N GLY A 99 4.64 2.69 2.30
CA GLY A 99 5.94 3.25 1.92
C GLY A 99 5.85 4.68 1.43
N ASN A 100 6.80 5.08 0.60
CA ASN A 100 6.79 6.38 -0.08
C ASN A 100 7.41 6.22 -1.49
N SER A 101 7.60 7.33 -2.21
CA SER A 101 8.12 7.33 -3.58
C SER A 101 9.54 6.74 -3.70
N ALA A 102 10.37 6.90 -2.67
CA ALA A 102 11.74 6.40 -2.63
C ALA A 102 11.85 4.99 -2.01
N THR A 103 11.05 4.71 -0.98
CA THR A 103 11.09 3.46 -0.20
C THR A 103 9.78 2.72 -0.32
N LYS A 104 9.74 1.76 -1.25
CA LYS A 104 8.62 0.83 -1.43
C LYS A 104 8.87 -0.44 -0.62
N ARG A 105 7.82 -1.04 -0.07
CA ARG A 105 7.89 -2.27 0.73
C ARG A 105 7.19 -3.42 0.03
N LYS A 106 7.66 -4.65 0.26
CA LYS A 106 6.93 -5.86 -0.11
C LYS A 106 5.82 -6.11 0.91
N ILE A 107 4.66 -6.53 0.43
CA ILE A 107 3.60 -7.10 1.27
C ILE A 107 3.72 -8.62 1.15
N VAL A 108 4.07 -9.30 2.23
CA VAL A 108 4.37 -10.74 2.25
C VAL A 108 3.39 -11.50 3.14
N ASN A 109 3.35 -12.83 3.01
CA ASN A 109 2.42 -13.71 3.72
C ASN A 109 0.93 -13.43 3.42
N MET A 110 0.66 -12.96 2.21
CA MET A 110 -0.69 -12.71 1.73
C MET A 110 -1.31 -14.03 1.27
N ALA A 111 -2.44 -14.42 1.86
CA ALA A 111 -3.26 -15.50 1.33
C ALA A 111 -3.70 -15.18 -0.11
N ALA A 112 -4.03 -16.19 -0.90
CA ALA A 112 -4.58 -15.96 -2.23
C ALA A 112 -5.95 -15.27 -2.11
N GLY A 113 -6.16 -14.19 -2.85
CA GLY A 113 -7.47 -13.52 -2.92
C GLY A 113 -8.48 -14.31 -3.73
N GLU A 114 -9.77 -14.01 -3.63
CA GLU A 114 -10.75 -14.63 -4.50
C GLU A 114 -10.64 -14.08 -5.93
N ILE A 115 -10.70 -14.96 -6.94
CA ILE A 115 -10.75 -14.57 -8.36
C ILE A 115 -12.17 -14.79 -8.87
N LYS A 116 -12.96 -13.71 -8.91
CA LYS A 116 -14.33 -13.66 -9.42
C LYS A 116 -14.66 -12.25 -9.92
N GLU A 117 -15.75 -12.10 -10.67
CA GLU A 117 -16.13 -10.87 -11.40
C GLU A 117 -16.07 -9.58 -10.58
N ASN A 118 -16.48 -9.62 -9.32
CA ASN A 118 -16.58 -8.46 -8.43
C ASN A 118 -15.65 -8.54 -7.22
N SER A 119 -14.55 -9.30 -7.30
CA SER A 119 -13.58 -9.40 -6.21
C SER A 119 -12.85 -8.07 -5.98
N THR A 120 -12.66 -7.72 -4.72
CA THR A 120 -11.82 -6.58 -4.28
C THR A 120 -10.60 -7.04 -3.49
N ASP A 121 -10.32 -8.35 -3.50
CA ASP A 121 -9.17 -8.90 -2.79
C ASP A 121 -7.87 -8.56 -3.51
N ALA A 122 -6.80 -8.37 -2.74
CA ALA A 122 -5.47 -8.36 -3.31
C ALA A 122 -5.09 -9.76 -3.80
N ILE A 123 -4.51 -9.85 -5.01
CA ILE A 123 -3.94 -11.09 -5.52
C ILE A 123 -2.47 -11.23 -5.13
N ASN A 124 -2.01 -12.46 -4.90
CA ASN A 124 -0.60 -12.73 -4.66
C ASN A 124 0.08 -13.36 -5.90
N GLY A 125 1.41 -13.51 -5.84
CA GLY A 125 2.20 -14.01 -6.97
C GLY A 125 1.83 -15.43 -7.44
N SER A 126 1.34 -16.30 -6.55
CA SER A 126 0.96 -17.68 -6.92
C SER A 126 -0.26 -17.72 -7.85
N GLN A 127 -1.16 -16.75 -7.69
CA GLN A 127 -2.35 -16.62 -8.52
C GLN A 127 -2.00 -16.14 -9.92
N LEU A 128 -1.13 -15.13 -10.02
CA LEU A 128 -0.60 -14.67 -11.31
C LEU A 128 0.17 -15.78 -12.03
N TYR A 129 1.02 -16.52 -11.30
CA TYR A 129 1.72 -17.69 -11.83
C TYR A 129 0.77 -18.74 -12.40
N THR A 130 -0.33 -19.05 -11.69
CA THR A 130 -1.34 -20.02 -12.15
C THR A 130 -1.97 -19.61 -13.49
N ILE A 131 -2.22 -18.30 -13.68
CA ILE A 131 -2.72 -17.78 -14.95
C ILE A 131 -1.65 -17.91 -16.05
N SER A 132 -0.40 -17.52 -15.78
CA SER A 132 0.71 -17.66 -16.73
C SER A 132 0.94 -19.12 -17.15
N ASP A 133 0.90 -20.06 -16.20
CA ASP A 133 1.04 -21.50 -16.46
C ASP A 133 -0.12 -22.03 -17.32
N SER A 134 -1.35 -21.61 -17.03
CA SER A 134 -2.51 -21.93 -17.87
C SER A 134 -2.36 -21.42 -19.30
N VAL A 135 -1.83 -20.20 -19.49
CA VAL A 135 -1.58 -19.64 -20.83
C VAL A 135 -0.46 -20.39 -21.55
N ALA A 136 0.68 -20.62 -20.88
CA ALA A 136 1.81 -21.35 -21.43
C ALA A 136 1.39 -22.75 -21.93
N ARG A 137 0.61 -23.48 -21.13
CA ARG A 137 0.06 -24.80 -21.50
C ARG A 137 -0.88 -24.75 -22.70
N ARG A 138 -1.69 -23.69 -22.82
CA ARG A 138 -2.62 -23.51 -23.95
C ARG A 138 -1.92 -23.11 -25.24
N LEU A 139 -0.80 -22.39 -25.16
CA LEU A 139 0.05 -22.11 -26.32
C LEU A 139 0.82 -23.37 -26.75
N GLY A 140 1.31 -24.16 -25.80
CA GLY A 140 2.15 -25.31 -26.12
C GLY A 140 3.48 -24.87 -26.72
N GLY A 141 4.00 -25.61 -27.70
CA GLY A 141 5.26 -25.27 -28.36
C GLY A 141 6.47 -25.14 -27.42
N GLY A 142 6.43 -25.75 -26.24
CA GLY A 142 7.46 -25.62 -25.22
C GLY A 142 7.44 -24.32 -24.40
N ALA A 143 6.39 -23.50 -24.51
CA ALA A 143 6.21 -22.37 -23.59
C ALA A 143 6.08 -22.84 -22.14
N ASP A 144 6.65 -22.04 -21.24
CA ASP A 144 6.67 -22.24 -19.79
C ASP A 144 6.55 -20.88 -19.08
N VAL A 145 6.54 -20.87 -17.75
CA VAL A 145 6.54 -19.64 -16.96
C VAL A 145 7.97 -19.29 -16.52
N GLY A 146 8.45 -18.12 -16.95
CA GLY A 146 9.72 -17.56 -16.54
C GLY A 146 9.78 -17.21 -15.05
N SER A 147 10.99 -17.00 -14.52
CA SER A 147 11.20 -16.66 -13.10
C SER A 147 10.58 -15.33 -12.66
N ASP A 148 10.24 -14.47 -13.61
CA ASP A 148 9.54 -13.19 -13.42
C ASP A 148 8.02 -13.28 -13.62
N GLY A 149 7.51 -14.49 -13.89
CA GLY A 149 6.09 -14.76 -14.13
C GLY A 149 5.64 -14.56 -15.58
N THR A 150 6.52 -14.17 -16.51
CA THR A 150 6.18 -14.06 -17.94
C THR A 150 6.06 -15.42 -18.61
N VAL A 151 5.31 -15.51 -19.71
CA VAL A 151 5.27 -16.72 -20.54
C VAL A 151 6.48 -16.70 -21.46
N THR A 152 7.30 -17.75 -21.43
CA THR A 152 8.50 -17.89 -22.28
C THR A 152 8.11 -18.06 -23.74
N ALA A 153 9.06 -17.78 -24.64
CA ALA A 153 8.84 -17.92 -26.07
C ALA A 153 8.44 -19.35 -26.42
N VAL A 154 7.43 -19.48 -27.28
CA VAL A 154 7.06 -20.75 -27.92
C VAL A 154 8.09 -21.13 -28.98
N SER A 155 8.08 -22.37 -29.41
CA SER A 155 8.86 -22.91 -30.52
C SER A 155 7.98 -23.86 -31.31
N TYR A 156 7.27 -23.32 -32.29
CA TYR A 156 6.44 -24.11 -33.21
C TYR A 156 7.30 -24.57 -34.38
N ALA A 157 7.71 -25.83 -34.36
CA ALA A 157 8.37 -26.47 -35.50
C ALA A 157 7.32 -26.83 -36.56
N LEU A 158 7.34 -26.13 -37.69
CA LEU A 158 6.50 -26.37 -38.85
C LEU A 158 7.38 -26.75 -40.06
N ARG A 159 6.75 -27.13 -41.18
CA ARG A 159 7.47 -27.63 -42.36
C ARG A 159 8.58 -26.71 -42.88
N HIS A 160 8.40 -25.39 -42.77
CA HIS A 160 9.31 -24.39 -43.33
C HIS A 160 10.05 -23.54 -42.29
N GLY A 161 10.12 -24.00 -41.03
CA GLY A 161 10.92 -23.31 -40.02
C GLY A 161 10.36 -23.47 -38.62
N THR A 162 11.01 -22.77 -37.69
CA THR A 162 10.58 -22.65 -36.31
C THR A 162 10.08 -21.25 -36.07
N TYR A 163 8.90 -21.12 -35.50
CA TYR A 163 8.25 -19.83 -35.24
C TYR A 163 8.08 -19.64 -33.74
N ASN A 164 8.39 -18.44 -33.25
CA ASN A 164 8.42 -18.13 -31.82
C ASN A 164 7.17 -17.36 -31.34
N ASN A 165 6.15 -17.26 -32.18
CA ASN A 165 4.84 -16.75 -31.84
C ASN A 165 3.76 -17.35 -32.75
N VAL A 166 2.51 -17.24 -32.31
CA VAL A 166 1.34 -17.82 -33.02
C VAL A 166 1.11 -17.14 -34.37
N GLY A 167 1.26 -15.81 -34.44
CA GLY A 167 0.99 -15.06 -35.67
C GLY A 167 1.91 -15.47 -36.83
N GLU A 168 3.22 -15.54 -36.57
CA GLU A 168 4.19 -16.01 -37.56
C GLU A 168 4.02 -17.48 -37.92
N ALA A 169 3.70 -18.33 -36.95
CA ALA A 169 3.42 -19.74 -37.21
C ALA A 169 2.22 -19.90 -38.15
N LEU A 170 1.12 -19.19 -37.90
CA LEU A 170 -0.07 -19.20 -38.75
C LEU A 170 0.21 -18.60 -40.13
N SER A 171 0.94 -17.49 -40.21
CA SER A 171 1.35 -16.90 -41.48
C SER A 171 2.25 -17.84 -42.29
N GLY A 172 3.14 -18.57 -41.61
CA GLY A 172 3.98 -19.61 -42.21
C GLY A 172 3.21 -20.82 -42.73
N ILE A 173 2.01 -21.11 -42.19
CA ILE A 173 1.09 -22.12 -42.72
C ILE A 173 0.29 -21.55 -43.89
N ASP A 174 -0.24 -20.33 -43.75
CA ASP A 174 -1.13 -19.69 -44.73
C ASP A 174 -0.42 -19.40 -46.06
N ASN A 175 0.84 -18.93 -45.99
CA ASN A 175 1.67 -18.71 -47.17
C ASN A 175 2.28 -20.00 -47.75
N ASN A 176 1.89 -21.16 -47.25
CA ASN A 176 2.38 -22.48 -47.67
C ASN A 176 1.38 -23.21 -48.59
N THR A 177 0.66 -22.44 -49.41
CA THR A 177 -0.12 -22.94 -50.55
C THR A 177 0.76 -23.22 -51.75
#